data_AF-A0A090MNU8-F1
#
_entry.id   AF-A0A090MNU8-F1
#
_cell.length_a   1.000
_cell.length_b   1.000
_cell.length_c   1.000
_cell.angle_alpha   90.00
_cell.angle_beta   90.00
_cell.angle_gamma   90.00
#
_symmetry.space_group_name_H-M   'P 1'
#
loop_
_entity.id
_entity.type
_entity.pdbx_description
1 polymer ?
#
loop_
_entity_poly.entity_id
_entity_poly.type
_entity_poly.pdbx_seq_one_letter_code
_entity_poly.pdbx_strand_id
1 'polypeptide(L)'
;MNHQKFIVILFVIGITFVKYCKTNNVFNVSVKALWNLNMMAECELGYSAFIYNNYGCWCGAGGSGKPIDGIDECCMMHDKCYDAAIYGKVCYDVPYEYLDDYSWNCNDHVANCKPDLTGCGKVLCKCDKMVVECWKKYEKPNKKPSCKKSL
;
A
#
# COMPACT_ATOMS: atom_id res chain seq x y z
N MET A 1 -15.36 -37.93 -46.64
CA MET A 1 -15.66 -37.68 -45.21
C MET A 1 -16.24 -36.27 -45.09
N ASN A 2 -17.45 -36.16 -44.55
CA ASN A 2 -18.37 -35.01 -44.70
C ASN A 2 -17.86 -33.68 -44.14
N HIS A 3 -18.00 -32.62 -44.96
CA HIS A 3 -17.84 -31.19 -44.63
C HIS A 3 -18.67 -30.77 -43.40
N GLN A 4 -19.76 -31.49 -43.12
CA GLN A 4 -20.63 -31.32 -41.95
C GLN A 4 -19.98 -31.70 -40.61
N LYS A 5 -18.94 -32.55 -40.60
CA LYS A 5 -18.21 -32.93 -39.37
C LYS A 5 -17.17 -31.88 -38.95
N PHE A 6 -16.62 -31.11 -39.89
CA PHE A 6 -15.64 -30.05 -39.61
C PHE A 6 -16.25 -28.83 -38.91
N ILE A 7 -17.49 -28.47 -39.27
CA ILE A 7 -18.21 -27.35 -38.65
C ILE A 7 -18.49 -27.62 -37.17
N VAL A 8 -18.83 -28.86 -36.80
CA VAL A 8 -19.07 -29.24 -35.40
C VAL A 8 -17.79 -29.14 -34.56
N ILE A 9 -16.62 -29.48 -35.13
CA ILE A 9 -15.34 -29.41 -34.42
C ILE A 9 -14.94 -27.96 -34.12
N LEU A 10 -15.19 -27.02 -35.02
CA LEU A 10 -14.93 -25.58 -34.80
C LEU A 10 -15.86 -24.98 -33.73
N PHE A 11 -17.12 -25.42 -33.65
CA PHE A 11 -18.03 -25.00 -32.58
C PHE A 11 -17.65 -25.59 -31.21
N VAL A 12 -17.20 -26.84 -31.13
CA VAL A 12 -16.78 -27.45 -29.85
C VAL A 12 -15.49 -26.80 -29.33
N ILE A 13 -14.53 -26.47 -30.20
CA ILE A 13 -13.31 -25.74 -29.83
C ILE A 13 -13.63 -24.31 -29.38
N GLY A 14 -14.59 -23.65 -30.02
CA GLY A 14 -15.07 -22.33 -29.59
C GLY A 14 -15.75 -22.36 -28.21
N ILE A 15 -16.57 -23.38 -27.94
CA ILE A 15 -17.26 -23.53 -26.64
C ILE A 15 -16.28 -23.94 -25.53
N THR A 16 -15.23 -24.72 -25.82
CA THR A 16 -14.18 -25.02 -24.83
C THR A 16 -13.25 -23.82 -24.58
N PHE A 17 -12.97 -22.97 -25.58
CA PHE A 17 -12.21 -21.72 -25.39
C PHE A 17 -12.95 -20.68 -24.54
N VAL A 18 -14.27 -20.52 -24.73
CA VAL A 18 -15.08 -19.60 -23.90
C VAL A 18 -15.12 -20.04 -22.43
N LYS A 19 -15.00 -21.34 -22.15
CA LYS A 19 -14.90 -21.87 -20.78
C LYS A 19 -13.56 -21.56 -20.11
N TYR A 20 -12.49 -21.38 -20.89
CA TYR A 20 -11.14 -21.17 -20.36
C TYR A 20 -10.88 -19.71 -19.95
N CYS A 21 -11.59 -18.73 -20.53
CA CYS A 21 -11.53 -17.32 -20.13
C CYS A 21 -12.61 -16.91 -19.12
N LYS A 22 -12.83 -17.74 -18.09
CA LYS A 22 -13.57 -17.34 -16.88
C LYS A 22 -12.79 -17.71 -15.63
N THR A 23 -11.70 -17.00 -15.41
CA THR A 23 -11.19 -16.73 -14.07
C THR A 23 -11.06 -15.22 -13.95
N ASN A 24 -12.16 -14.58 -13.54
CA ASN A 24 -12.03 -13.34 -12.78
C ASN A 24 -11.43 -13.74 -11.42
N ASN A 25 -10.11 -14.01 -11.41
CA ASN A 25 -9.36 -13.77 -10.19
C ASN A 25 -9.33 -12.24 -10.07
N VAL A 26 -10.42 -11.68 -9.53
CA VAL A 26 -10.28 -10.47 -8.74
C VAL A 26 -9.30 -10.91 -7.66
N PHE A 27 -8.02 -10.60 -7.85
CA PHE A 27 -7.07 -10.71 -6.77
C PHE A 27 -7.66 -9.82 -5.69
N ASN A 28 -8.30 -10.43 -4.71
CA ASN A 28 -8.66 -9.79 -3.46
C ASN A 28 -7.35 -9.68 -2.69
N VAL A 29 -6.40 -8.89 -3.22
CA VAL A 29 -5.18 -8.50 -2.54
C VAL A 29 -5.68 -7.72 -1.34
N SER A 30 -5.70 -8.38 -0.20
CA SER A 30 -6.13 -7.83 1.06
C SER A 30 -5.10 -6.76 1.47
N VAL A 31 -5.27 -5.53 1.01
CA VAL A 31 -4.39 -4.36 1.27
C VAL A 31 -4.47 -3.86 2.72
N LYS A 32 -4.35 -4.78 3.68
CA LYS A 32 -4.57 -4.55 5.10
C LYS A 32 -3.58 -3.55 5.69
N ALA A 33 -2.32 -3.56 5.26
CA ALA A 33 -1.34 -2.59 5.74
C ALA A 33 -1.72 -1.16 5.32
N LEU A 34 -2.21 -0.96 4.08
CA LEU A 34 -2.71 0.34 3.63
C LEU A 34 -3.92 0.79 4.46
N TRP A 35 -4.81 -0.14 4.82
CA TRP A 35 -5.91 0.14 5.72
C TRP A 35 -5.44 0.50 7.13
N ASN A 36 -4.43 -0.18 7.68
CA ASN A 36 -3.89 0.13 9.00
C ASN A 36 -3.31 1.55 9.07
N LEU A 37 -2.47 1.95 8.10
CA LEU A 37 -1.95 3.32 8.02
C LEU A 37 -3.08 4.36 7.94
N ASN A 38 -4.09 4.12 7.09
CA ASN A 38 -5.23 5.04 6.99
C ASN A 38 -5.97 5.19 8.32
N MET A 39 -6.25 4.07 8.99
CA MET A 39 -6.98 4.09 10.25
C MET A 39 -6.16 4.72 11.39
N MET A 40 -4.83 4.58 11.39
CA MET A 40 -3.95 5.32 12.31
C MET A 40 -3.99 6.83 12.07
N ALA A 41 -3.98 7.26 10.81
CA ALA A 41 -4.13 8.68 10.47
C ALA A 41 -5.50 9.22 10.90
N GLU A 42 -6.58 8.47 10.71
CA GLU A 42 -7.91 8.85 11.20
C GLU A 42 -7.95 8.97 12.72
N CYS A 43 -7.29 8.05 13.44
CA CYS A 43 -7.16 8.10 14.90
C CYS A 43 -6.42 9.36 15.39
N GLU A 44 -5.24 9.65 14.83
CA GLU A 44 -4.36 10.70 15.38
C GLU A 44 -4.57 12.09 14.78
N LEU A 45 -4.94 12.16 13.50
CA LEU A 45 -5.07 13.40 12.74
C LEU A 45 -6.54 13.80 12.55
N GLY A 46 -7.48 12.87 12.72
CA GLY A 46 -8.91 13.10 12.48
C GLY A 46 -9.29 13.11 11.00
N TYR A 47 -8.43 12.61 10.11
CA TYR A 47 -8.71 12.50 8.68
C TYR A 47 -7.88 11.40 8.00
N SER A 48 -8.36 10.96 6.84
CA SER A 48 -7.75 9.88 6.05
C SER A 48 -6.33 10.21 5.55
N ALA A 49 -5.44 9.22 5.61
CA ALA A 49 -4.08 9.29 5.08
C ALA A 49 -4.05 9.47 3.55
N PHE A 50 -5.13 9.18 2.82
CA PHE A 50 -5.18 9.29 1.36
C PHE A 50 -4.97 10.72 0.84
N ILE A 51 -5.08 11.74 1.70
CA ILE A 51 -4.72 13.11 1.32
C ILE A 51 -3.21 13.25 1.01
N TYR A 52 -2.36 12.38 1.55
CA TYR A 52 -0.92 12.39 1.27
C TYR A 52 -0.55 11.62 0.01
N ASN A 53 -1.43 10.76 -0.52
CA ASN A 53 -1.13 10.04 -1.75
C ASN A 53 -0.97 11.00 -2.95
N ASN A 54 0.07 10.80 -3.75
CA ASN A 54 0.52 11.68 -4.84
C ASN A 54 0.90 13.10 -4.36
N TYR A 55 1.48 13.21 -3.17
CA TYR A 55 2.05 14.45 -2.64
C TYR A 55 3.56 14.42 -2.79
N GLY A 56 4.12 15.46 -3.39
CA GLY A 56 5.57 15.60 -3.52
C GLY A 56 6.22 14.48 -4.33
N CYS A 57 7.43 14.12 -3.92
CA CYS A 57 8.31 13.17 -4.58
C CYS A 57 8.31 11.78 -3.94
N TRP A 58 7.81 11.65 -2.71
CA TRP A 58 7.88 10.42 -1.92
C TRP A 58 6.52 9.92 -1.44
N CYS A 59 5.52 10.77 -1.23
CA CYS A 59 4.22 10.28 -0.77
C CYS A 59 3.42 9.60 -1.90
N GLY A 60 3.63 8.29 -2.10
CA GLY A 60 2.97 7.48 -3.12
C GLY A 60 3.90 6.39 -3.66
N ALA A 61 3.56 5.82 -4.81
CA ALA A 61 4.38 4.75 -5.40
C ALA A 61 5.67 5.30 -6.06
N GLY A 62 6.81 4.65 -5.80
CA GLY A 62 8.06 4.88 -6.54
C GLY A 62 8.83 6.14 -6.12
N GLY A 63 8.79 6.49 -4.83
CA GLY A 63 9.42 7.68 -4.26
C GLY A 63 10.91 7.83 -4.60
N SER A 64 11.33 9.06 -4.95
CA SER A 64 12.74 9.34 -5.29
C SER A 64 13.07 10.84 -5.31
N GLY A 65 14.36 11.17 -5.22
CA GLY A 65 14.82 12.56 -5.30
C GLY A 65 14.76 13.31 -3.96
N LYS A 66 14.87 14.64 -4.00
CA LYS A 66 14.83 15.48 -2.80
C LYS A 66 13.37 15.75 -2.40
N PRO A 67 12.98 15.54 -1.12
CA PRO A 67 11.67 15.93 -0.63
C PRO A 67 11.40 17.42 -0.87
N ILE A 68 10.17 17.75 -1.28
CA ILE A 68 9.80 19.14 -1.58
C ILE A 68 9.55 19.98 -0.32
N ASP A 69 9.19 19.34 0.79
CA ASP A 69 8.96 19.92 2.11
C ASP A 69 8.98 18.84 3.20
N GLY A 70 8.60 19.22 4.42
CA GLY A 70 8.62 18.33 5.59
C GLY A 70 7.55 17.23 5.59
N ILE A 71 6.43 17.39 4.87
CA ILE A 71 5.44 16.32 4.71
C ILE A 71 6.00 15.24 3.78
N ASP A 72 6.59 15.67 2.67
CA ASP A 72 7.25 14.78 1.71
C ASP A 72 8.45 14.06 2.35
N GLU A 73 9.17 14.73 3.28
CA GLU A 73 10.23 14.11 4.07
C GLU A 73 9.71 13.02 5.03
N CYS A 74 8.52 13.19 5.62
CA CYS A 74 7.88 12.12 6.40
C CYS A 74 7.65 10.87 5.54
N CYS A 75 7.19 11.05 4.30
CA CYS A 75 6.97 9.94 3.37
C CYS A 75 8.29 9.28 2.95
N MET A 76 9.35 10.06 2.69
CA MET A 76 10.68 9.51 2.44
C MET A 76 11.18 8.64 3.60
N MET A 77 10.97 9.09 4.85
CA MET A 77 11.36 8.31 6.03
C MET A 77 10.52 7.04 6.18
N HIS A 78 9.24 7.09 5.82
CA HIS A 78 8.34 5.94 5.82
C HIS A 78 8.77 4.88 4.81
N ASP A 79 9.01 5.28 3.56
CA ASP A 79 9.52 4.40 2.50
C ASP A 79 10.84 3.74 2.92
N LYS A 80 11.77 4.53 3.47
CA LYS A 80 13.06 4.00 3.98
C LYS A 80 12.90 3.05 5.16
N CYS A 81 11.87 3.23 5.98
CA CYS A 81 11.57 2.34 7.11
C CYS A 81 11.13 0.96 6.60
N TYR A 82 10.30 0.94 5.57
CA TYR A 82 9.86 -0.28 4.88
C TYR A 82 11.04 -0.97 4.19
N ASP A 83 11.79 -0.22 3.38
CA ASP A 83 13.02 -0.72 2.73
C ASP A 83 13.98 -1.37 3.73
N ALA A 84 14.21 -0.74 4.89
CA ALA A 84 15.07 -1.30 5.93
C ALA A 84 14.53 -2.61 6.51
N ALA A 85 13.21 -2.78 6.62
CA ALA A 85 12.58 -4.01 7.07
C ALA A 85 12.82 -5.18 6.10
N ILE A 86 12.76 -4.91 4.78
CA ILE A 86 13.10 -5.87 3.73
C ILE A 86 14.60 -6.17 3.71
N TYR A 87 15.46 -5.14 3.67
CA TYR A 87 16.91 -5.32 3.61
C TYR A 87 17.46 -6.06 4.83
N GLY A 88 16.86 -5.81 6.00
CA GLY A 88 17.15 -6.54 7.24
C GLY A 88 16.60 -7.96 7.29
N LYS A 89 15.89 -8.42 6.24
CA LYS A 89 15.22 -9.72 6.15
C LYS A 89 14.21 -9.98 7.27
N VAL A 90 13.64 -8.91 7.83
CA VAL A 90 12.56 -8.99 8.82
C VAL A 90 11.21 -9.17 8.11
N CYS A 91 11.04 -8.50 6.98
CA CYS A 91 9.92 -8.68 6.04
C CYS A 91 10.41 -9.44 4.78
N TYR A 92 9.51 -10.21 4.15
CA TYR A 92 9.88 -11.15 3.08
C TYR A 92 10.06 -10.49 1.71
N ASP A 93 9.08 -9.72 1.23
CA ASP A 93 9.18 -8.94 0.00
C ASP A 93 8.18 -7.75 -0.01
N VAL A 94 8.32 -6.86 -1.00
CA VAL A 94 7.48 -5.67 -1.20
C VAL A 94 5.98 -6.00 -1.31
N PRO A 95 5.51 -7.00 -2.08
CA PRO A 95 4.12 -7.45 -2.04
C PRO A 95 3.60 -7.79 -0.64
N TYR A 96 4.41 -8.43 0.21
CA TYR A 96 4.00 -8.81 1.56
C TYR A 96 3.94 -7.63 2.54
N GLU A 97 4.67 -6.54 2.32
CA GLU A 97 4.57 -5.32 3.14
C GLU A 97 3.18 -4.68 3.12
N TYR A 98 2.45 -4.85 2.00
CA TYR A 98 1.10 -4.31 1.85
C TYR A 98 0.01 -5.28 2.32
N LEU A 99 0.38 -6.54 2.62
CA LEU A 99 -0.50 -7.66 2.94
C LEU A 99 -0.43 -8.09 4.41
N ASP A 100 0.74 -7.95 5.04
CA ASP A 100 0.97 -8.35 6.42
C ASP A 100 0.19 -7.44 7.37
N ASP A 101 -0.88 -8.01 7.92
CA ASP A 101 -1.69 -7.38 8.94
C ASP A 101 -0.90 -7.26 10.25
N TYR A 102 -1.19 -6.23 11.03
CA TYR A 102 -0.65 -6.09 12.37
C TYR A 102 -1.71 -5.48 13.27
N SER A 103 -1.66 -5.85 14.55
CA SER A 103 -2.62 -5.37 15.54
C SER A 103 -2.16 -4.08 16.22
N TRP A 104 -3.05 -3.10 16.29
CA TRP A 104 -2.85 -1.84 16.99
C TRP A 104 -4.17 -1.39 17.64
N ASN A 105 -4.13 -0.34 18.46
CA ASN A 105 -5.32 0.30 19.03
C ASN A 105 -5.22 1.83 18.97
N CYS A 106 -6.37 2.50 19.07
CA CYS A 106 -6.47 3.94 19.20
C CYS A 106 -6.95 4.27 20.62
N ASN A 107 -6.11 4.92 21.42
CA ASN A 107 -6.46 5.38 22.77
C ASN A 107 -6.21 6.89 22.83
N ASP A 108 -7.24 7.67 23.18
CA ASP A 108 -7.15 9.13 23.32
C ASP A 108 -6.49 9.84 22.11
N HIS A 109 -6.87 9.44 20.88
CA HIS A 109 -6.30 9.94 19.62
C HIS A 109 -4.79 9.69 19.45
N VAL A 110 -4.30 8.60 20.05
CA VAL A 110 -2.94 8.09 19.89
C VAL A 110 -3.00 6.65 19.41
N ALA A 111 -2.38 6.37 18.27
CA ALA A 111 -2.25 5.01 17.76
C ALA A 111 -1.14 4.27 18.53
N ASN A 112 -1.40 3.05 18.99
CA ASN A 112 -0.39 2.23 19.65
C ASN A 112 -0.35 0.82 19.07
N CYS A 113 0.85 0.42 18.63
CA CYS A 113 1.15 -0.96 18.27
C CYS A 113 0.97 -1.87 19.48
N LYS A 114 0.32 -3.03 19.29
CA LYS A 114 0.20 -3.98 20.40
C LYS A 114 1.58 -4.51 20.82
N PRO A 115 1.82 -4.72 22.14
CA PRO A 115 3.15 -5.04 22.67
C PRO A 115 3.63 -6.45 22.29
N ASP A 116 2.71 -7.36 21.99
CA ASP A 116 2.94 -8.76 21.60
C ASP A 116 3.34 -8.92 20.12
N LEU A 117 3.35 -7.85 19.32
CA LEU A 117 3.81 -7.91 17.95
C LEU A 117 5.30 -8.33 17.87
N THR A 118 5.57 -9.17 16.88
CA THR A 118 6.91 -9.65 16.52
C THR A 118 7.13 -9.59 15.00
N GLY A 119 8.37 -9.79 14.55
CA GLY A 119 8.71 -9.86 13.12
C GLY A 119 8.29 -8.62 12.31
N CYS A 120 7.85 -8.86 11.07
CA CYS A 120 7.48 -7.83 10.11
C CYS A 120 6.37 -6.91 10.62
N GLY A 121 5.26 -7.47 11.11
CA GLY A 121 4.12 -6.68 11.60
C GLY A 121 4.49 -5.68 12.72
N LYS A 122 5.47 -6.02 13.58
CA LYS A 122 5.98 -5.08 14.59
C LYS A 122 6.69 -3.88 13.96
N VAL A 123 7.48 -4.12 12.92
CA VAL A 123 8.26 -3.08 12.23
C VAL A 123 7.32 -2.20 11.43
N LEU A 124 6.43 -2.79 10.62
CA LEU A 124 5.45 -2.05 9.82
C LEU A 124 4.56 -1.14 10.69
N CYS A 125 4.03 -1.68 11.79
CA CYS A 125 3.23 -0.89 12.72
C CYS A 125 3.98 0.34 13.26
N LYS A 126 5.28 0.19 13.56
CA LYS A 126 6.11 1.31 14.03
C LYS A 126 6.35 2.33 12.92
N CYS A 127 6.67 1.88 11.70
CA CYS A 127 6.85 2.75 10.55
C CYS A 127 5.58 3.58 10.29
N ASP A 128 4.40 2.93 10.30
CA ASP A 128 3.11 3.59 10.08
C ASP A 128 2.75 4.58 11.19
N LYS A 129 3.00 4.22 12.46
CA LYS A 129 2.86 5.17 13.57
C LYS A 129 3.79 6.39 13.41
N MET A 130 5.05 6.16 13.05
CA MET A 130 6.05 7.23 12.92
C MET A 130 5.69 8.23 11.82
N VAL A 131 5.17 7.77 10.67
CA VAL A 131 4.78 8.70 9.59
C VAL A 131 3.55 9.52 9.98
N VAL A 132 2.58 8.93 10.70
CA VAL A 132 1.41 9.64 11.22
C VAL A 132 1.81 10.70 12.26
N GLU A 133 2.68 10.35 13.22
CA GLU A 133 3.24 11.29 14.18
C GLU A 133 4.05 12.41 13.50
N CYS A 134 4.73 12.09 12.39
CA CYS A 134 5.47 13.06 11.60
C CYS A 134 4.52 14.04 10.89
N TRP A 135 3.48 13.54 10.23
CA TRP A 135 2.45 14.37 9.59
C TRP A 135 1.73 15.30 10.56
N LYS A 136 1.52 14.87 11.81
CA LYS A 136 0.91 15.66 12.89
C LYS A 136 1.63 16.98 13.20
N LYS A 137 2.89 17.12 12.79
CA LYS A 137 3.71 18.33 12.97
C LYS A 137 3.39 19.44 11.95
N TYR A 138 2.63 19.12 10.91
CA TYR A 138 2.32 20.03 9.81
C TYR A 138 0.81 20.27 9.70
N GLU A 139 0.44 21.40 9.08
CA GLU A 139 -0.96 21.66 8.76
C GLU A 139 -1.49 20.65 7.74
N LYS A 140 -2.76 20.29 7.86
CA LYS A 140 -3.45 19.42 6.90
C LYS A 140 -3.32 19.99 5.48
N PRO A 141 -2.76 19.24 4.52
CA PRO A 141 -2.65 19.69 3.14
C PRO A 141 -4.01 20.00 2.50
N ASN A 142 -4.12 21.21 1.97
CA ASN A 142 -5.26 21.64 1.13
C ASN A 142 -4.97 21.49 -0.37
N LYS A 143 -3.71 21.18 -0.72
CA LYS A 143 -3.23 20.96 -2.09
C LYS A 143 -2.21 19.82 -2.08
N LYS A 144 -2.05 19.17 -3.23
CA LYS A 144 -1.06 18.11 -3.45
C LYS A 144 -0.03 18.60 -4.48
N PRO A 145 0.99 19.37 -4.06
CA PRO A 145 2.07 19.76 -4.97
C PRO A 145 2.73 18.52 -5.57
N SER A 146 3.04 18.57 -6.86
CA SER A 146 3.73 17.48 -7.55
C SER A 146 5.25 17.59 -7.38
N CYS A 147 5.94 16.45 -7.48
CA CYS A 147 7.39 16.43 -7.61
C CYS A 147 7.83 17.15 -8.88
N LYS A 148 8.63 18.21 -8.74
CA LYS A 148 9.38 18.78 -9.86
C LYS A 148 10.68 18.00 -10.00
N LYS A 149 10.71 17.02 -10.90
CA LYS A 149 11.96 16.35 -11.25
C LYS A 149 12.88 17.39 -11.88
N SER A 150 14.05 17.62 -11.29
CA SER A 150 15.11 18.36 -11.97
C SER A 150 15.53 17.54 -13.20
N LEU A 151 15.37 18.13 -14.39
CA LEU A 151 15.90 17.61 -15.65
C LEU A 151 17.43 17.54 -15.61
#